data_AF-A0A193C7E4-F1
#
_entry.id   AF-A0A193C7E4-F1
#
_cell.length_a   1.000
_cell.length_b   1.000
_cell.length_c   1.000
_cell.angle_alpha   90.00
_cell.angle_beta   90.00
_cell.angle_gamma   90.00
#
_symmetry.space_group_name_H-M   'P 1'
#
loop_
_entity.id
_entity.type
_entity.pdbx_description
1 polymer ?
#
loop_
_entity_poly.entity_id
_entity_poly.type
_entity_poly.pdbx_seq_one_letter_code
_entity_poly.pdbx_strand_id
1 'polypeptide(L)'
;MSHGDGGKKVAVGVGPTRVSTIRRVVSLWYFVVVVASLGILSPLPFVHAALRLRRAYLLLYVVLYGAWAYGLIYLLAPVDPESEPETVPAVLWFFGTIGLIAVSCVHLAVLRKKILYPPRTVWVESGMHCGLFSIDIAGFGQVGRSSDIFVQVRRMLFGLLANAFEASGIGWDVCLKRDTGDGMIVVVPPHFPKFRLLLPLLSQLAAELAKYNVVTDPALRIRVRVAIHAGEVTLDEYGVTGRPKVLLARLLDSRVLRDALAEAPEACPVVVLVSDRFHEDVQDQGGPGLDTMSYRQVLVREKETEVLAWLHVPTPVIRGLP
;
A
#
# COMPACT_ATOMS: atom_id res chain seq x y z
N MET A 1 -37.25 -28.64 -25.76
CA MET A 1 -37.77 -28.48 -24.39
C MET A 1 -36.58 -28.22 -23.48
N SER A 2 -36.64 -27.07 -22.81
CA SER A 2 -35.68 -26.58 -21.82
C SER A 2 -35.72 -27.46 -20.58
N HIS A 3 -34.56 -27.80 -20.01
CA HIS A 3 -34.43 -27.93 -18.58
C HIS A 3 -33.06 -27.43 -18.13
N GLY A 4 -33.05 -26.18 -17.68
CA GLY A 4 -32.02 -25.66 -16.80
C GLY A 4 -32.27 -26.11 -15.38
N ASP A 5 -31.20 -26.49 -14.70
CA ASP A 5 -31.07 -26.62 -13.25
C ASP A 5 -29.58 -26.39 -13.00
N GLY A 6 -29.10 -25.44 -12.22
CA GLY A 6 -29.60 -24.93 -10.95
C GLY A 6 -28.37 -24.46 -10.20
N GLY A 7 -27.48 -23.74 -10.90
CA GLY A 7 -26.27 -23.18 -10.31
C GLY A 7 -26.70 -22.16 -9.26
N LYS A 8 -26.69 -22.57 -7.99
CA LYS A 8 -26.77 -21.68 -6.84
C LYS A 8 -25.61 -20.68 -6.95
N LYS A 9 -25.85 -19.59 -7.67
CA LYS A 9 -25.06 -18.37 -7.60
C LYS A 9 -25.22 -17.88 -6.17
N VAL A 10 -24.26 -18.20 -5.33
CA VAL A 10 -24.08 -17.52 -4.05
C VAL A 10 -23.83 -16.07 -4.42
N ALA A 11 -24.86 -15.25 -4.31
CA ALA A 11 -24.75 -13.81 -4.43
C ALA A 11 -23.89 -13.33 -3.26
N VAL A 12 -22.58 -13.22 -3.49
CA VAL A 12 -21.68 -12.54 -2.57
C VAL A 12 -21.98 -11.05 -2.72
N GLY A 13 -22.70 -10.51 -1.74
CA GLY A 13 -23.18 -9.14 -1.74
C GLY A 13 -22.05 -8.14 -1.96
N VAL A 14 -22.14 -7.39 -3.05
CA VAL A 14 -21.28 -6.26 -3.38
C VAL A 14 -21.70 -5.07 -2.53
N GLY A 15 -20.91 -4.76 -1.53
CA GLY A 15 -21.07 -3.67 -0.58
C GLY A 15 -19.75 -3.48 0.17
N PRO A 16 -19.54 -2.32 0.84
CA PRO A 16 -18.25 -1.92 1.40
C PRO A 16 -17.67 -3.10 2.15
N THR A 17 -16.45 -3.55 1.79
CA THR A 17 -15.81 -4.77 2.29
C THR A 17 -16.32 -5.07 3.69
N ARG A 18 -17.23 -6.05 3.82
CA ARG A 18 -17.85 -6.32 5.12
C ARG A 18 -16.70 -6.72 6.03
N VAL A 19 -16.20 -5.77 6.82
CA VAL A 19 -15.47 -6.10 8.03
C VAL A 19 -16.31 -7.17 8.71
N SER A 20 -15.73 -8.35 8.93
CA SER A 20 -16.48 -9.50 9.44
C SER A 20 -17.32 -9.04 10.63
N THR A 21 -18.55 -9.52 10.74
CA THR A 21 -19.46 -9.12 11.83
C THR A 21 -18.72 -9.20 13.18
N ILE A 22 -17.87 -10.21 13.33
CA ILE A 22 -16.94 -10.41 14.43
C ILE A 22 -16.01 -9.21 14.62
N ARG A 23 -15.25 -8.78 13.61
CA ARG A 23 -14.32 -7.64 13.73
C ARG A 23 -15.03 -6.31 13.99
N ARG A 24 -16.27 -6.15 13.51
CA ARG A 24 -17.15 -5.01 13.86
C ARG A 24 -17.55 -5.02 15.33
N VAL A 25 -17.98 -6.18 15.84
CA VAL A 25 -18.37 -6.38 17.24
C VAL A 25 -17.15 -6.20 18.15
N VAL A 26 -16.02 -6.84 17.84
CA VAL A 26 -14.78 -6.69 18.60
C VAL A 26 -14.38 -5.22 18.68
N SER A 27 -14.42 -4.47 17.58
CA SER A 27 -14.09 -3.03 17.58
C SER A 27 -15.04 -2.11 18.36
N LEU A 28 -16.17 -2.62 18.89
CA LEU A 28 -17.03 -1.83 19.78
C LEU A 28 -16.39 -1.55 21.13
N TRP A 29 -15.31 -2.27 21.49
CA TRP A 29 -14.56 -2.03 22.72
C TRP A 29 -14.12 -0.57 22.88
N TYR A 30 -13.89 0.14 21.78
CA TYR A 30 -13.55 1.58 21.75
C TYR A 30 -14.61 2.43 22.46
N PHE A 31 -15.89 2.08 22.30
CA PHE A 31 -17.01 2.79 22.91
C PHE A 31 -17.35 2.22 24.29
N VAL A 32 -17.29 0.88 24.43
CA VAL A 32 -17.59 0.21 25.70
C VAL A 32 -16.66 0.70 26.82
N VAL A 33 -15.35 0.80 26.54
CA VAL A 33 -14.38 1.30 27.54
C VAL A 33 -14.67 2.75 27.94
N VAL A 34 -15.05 3.61 26.99
CA VAL A 34 -15.36 5.02 27.27
C VAL A 34 -16.63 5.15 28.10
N VAL A 35 -17.71 4.48 27.68
CA VAL A 35 -19.02 4.61 28.34
C VAL A 35 -19.01 3.94 29.72
N ALA A 36 -18.45 2.73 29.83
CA ALA A 36 -18.40 1.99 31.09
C ALA A 36 -17.51 2.66 32.15
N SER A 37 -16.53 3.46 31.74
CA SER A 37 -15.66 4.21 32.65
C SER A 37 -16.10 5.66 32.88
N LEU A 38 -17.27 6.06 32.39
CA LEU A 38 -17.72 7.47 32.40
C LEU A 38 -16.68 8.44 31.81
N GLY A 39 -15.94 7.99 30.79
CA GLY A 39 -14.91 8.77 30.10
C GLY A 39 -13.53 8.75 30.74
N ILE A 40 -13.36 8.21 31.96
CA ILE A 40 -12.07 8.16 32.66
C ILE A 40 -11.01 7.41 31.84
N LEU A 41 -11.39 6.30 31.21
CA LEU A 41 -10.49 5.49 30.36
C LEU A 41 -10.52 5.88 28.88
N SER A 42 -11.05 7.06 28.55
CA SER A 42 -11.05 7.57 27.18
C SER A 42 -9.68 7.61 26.49
N PRO A 43 -8.53 7.84 27.18
CA PRO A 43 -7.23 7.85 26.51
C PRO A 43 -6.80 6.48 25.93
N LEU A 44 -7.27 5.37 26.51
CA LEU A 44 -6.83 4.01 26.12
C LEU A 44 -7.16 3.66 24.65
N PRO A 45 -8.39 3.84 24.15
CA PRO A 45 -8.70 3.70 22.73
C PRO A 45 -7.86 4.60 21.81
N PHE A 46 -7.50 5.82 22.23
CA PHE A 46 -6.67 6.72 21.43
C PHE A 46 -5.21 6.27 21.37
N VAL A 47 -4.65 5.72 22.46
CA VAL A 47 -3.32 5.07 22.44
C VAL A 47 -3.31 3.90 21.47
N HIS A 48 -4.30 3.02 21.55
CA HIS A 48 -4.42 1.91 20.61
C HIS A 48 -4.57 2.39 19.15
N ALA A 49 -5.37 3.43 18.91
CA ALA A 49 -5.50 4.04 17.58
C ALA A 49 -4.18 4.66 17.09
N ALA A 50 -3.41 5.31 17.98
CA ALA A 50 -2.10 5.89 17.67
C ALA A 50 -1.09 4.82 17.25
N LEU A 51 -1.04 3.71 17.98
CA LEU A 51 -0.18 2.56 17.66
C LEU A 51 -0.59 1.89 16.35
N ARG A 52 -1.89 1.70 16.12
CA ARG A 52 -2.39 1.02 14.91
C ARG A 52 -2.27 1.85 13.65
N LEU A 53 -2.47 3.17 13.75
CA LEU A 53 -2.37 4.09 12.61
C LEU A 53 -0.95 4.67 12.43
N ARG A 54 -0.04 4.42 13.38
CA ARG A 54 1.33 4.96 13.43
C ARG A 54 1.39 6.48 13.23
N ARG A 55 0.44 7.21 13.84
CA ARG A 55 0.36 8.68 13.72
C ARG A 55 0.62 9.36 15.06
N ALA A 56 1.75 10.04 15.16
CA ALA A 56 2.20 10.70 16.39
C ALA A 56 1.24 11.78 16.91
N TYR A 57 0.54 12.50 16.02
CA TYR A 57 -0.43 13.52 16.43
C TYR A 57 -1.60 12.95 17.26
N LEU A 58 -1.88 11.64 17.17
CA LEU A 58 -2.92 11.01 17.98
C LEU A 58 -2.57 10.96 19.47
N LEU A 59 -1.29 11.09 19.83
CA LEU A 59 -0.85 11.26 21.22
C LEU A 59 -1.34 12.58 21.82
N LEU A 60 -1.56 13.63 21.00
CA LEU A 60 -2.17 14.87 21.47
C LEU A 60 -3.58 14.63 22.03
N TYR A 61 -4.36 13.77 21.37
CA TYR A 61 -5.69 13.40 21.86
C TYR A 61 -5.62 12.63 23.18
N VAL A 62 -4.62 11.76 23.36
CA VAL A 62 -4.39 11.03 24.62
C VAL A 62 -4.17 12.02 25.78
N VAL A 63 -3.30 13.01 25.57
CA VAL A 63 -3.01 14.06 26.57
C VAL A 63 -4.24 14.91 26.84
N LEU A 64 -4.93 15.37 25.80
CA LEU A 64 -6.11 16.24 25.92
C LEU A 64 -7.24 15.57 26.71
N TYR A 65 -7.59 14.32 26.35
CA TYR A 65 -8.65 13.59 27.03
C TYR A 65 -8.25 13.12 28.42
N GLY A 66 -6.97 12.80 28.63
CA GLY A 66 -6.45 12.51 29.96
C GLY A 66 -6.54 13.72 30.90
N ALA A 67 -6.19 14.91 30.41
CA ALA A 67 -6.32 16.15 31.18
C ALA A 67 -7.78 16.49 31.51
N TRP A 68 -8.70 16.28 30.57
CA TRP A 68 -10.13 16.49 30.81
C TRP A 68 -10.69 15.50 31.85
N ALA A 69 -10.38 14.21 31.70
CA ALA A 69 -10.78 13.20 32.69
C ALA A 69 -10.21 13.52 34.09
N TYR A 70 -8.96 13.94 34.18
CA TYR A 70 -8.34 14.37 35.43
C TYR A 70 -9.06 15.57 36.07
N GLY A 71 -9.42 16.58 35.27
CA GLY A 71 -10.19 17.73 35.75
C GLY A 71 -11.56 17.35 36.31
N LEU A 72 -12.25 16.37 35.70
CA LEU A 72 -13.52 15.85 36.23
C LEU A 72 -13.33 15.06 37.53
N ILE A 73 -12.23 14.31 37.68
CA ILE A 73 -11.90 13.63 38.94
C ILE A 73 -11.62 14.66 40.04
N TYR A 74 -10.92 15.74 39.71
CA TYR A 74 -10.64 16.82 40.66
C TYR A 74 -11.92 17.53 41.13
N LEU A 75 -12.88 17.75 40.25
CA LEU A 75 -14.21 18.28 40.61
C LEU A 75 -15.02 17.34 41.51
N LEU A 76 -14.66 16.05 41.57
CA LEU A 76 -15.26 15.06 42.47
C LEU A 76 -14.54 14.95 43.81
N ALA A 77 -13.41 15.65 43.99
CA ALA A 77 -12.65 15.61 45.23
C ALA A 77 -13.53 16.13 46.39
N PRO A 78 -13.50 15.46 47.56
CA PRO A 78 -14.39 15.78 48.66
C PRO A 78 -14.18 17.24 49.11
N VAL A 79 -15.26 18.02 49.02
CA VAL A 79 -15.37 19.33 49.66
C VAL A 79 -15.77 19.10 51.12
N ASP A 80 -15.27 19.95 52.02
CA ASP A 80 -15.43 19.90 53.48
C ASP A 80 -16.87 19.52 53.90
N PRO A 81 -17.10 18.50 54.76
CA PRO A 81 -18.44 18.03 55.13
C PRO A 81 -19.33 19.08 55.82
N GLU A 82 -18.79 20.22 56.24
CA GLU A 82 -19.54 21.35 56.81
C GLU A 82 -20.05 22.37 55.75
N SER A 83 -19.73 22.18 54.47
CA SER A 83 -20.16 23.07 53.38
C SER A 83 -21.56 22.71 52.85
N GLU A 84 -22.37 23.73 52.53
CA GLU A 84 -23.64 23.51 51.83
C GLU A 84 -23.40 22.86 50.47
N PRO A 85 -24.29 21.97 49.98
CA PRO A 85 -24.11 21.30 48.70
C PRO A 85 -24.05 22.33 47.56
N GLU A 86 -22.84 22.58 47.06
CA GLU A 86 -22.66 23.47 45.92
C GLU A 86 -23.20 22.79 44.65
N THR A 87 -24.31 23.32 44.14
CA THR A 87 -24.95 22.79 42.93
C THR A 87 -24.11 23.00 41.66
N VAL A 88 -23.24 24.01 41.67
CA VAL A 88 -22.41 24.40 40.52
C VAL A 88 -21.36 23.34 40.13
N PRO A 89 -20.48 22.83 41.02
CA PRO A 89 -19.52 21.78 40.69
C PRO A 89 -20.20 20.46 40.29
N ALA A 90 -21.33 20.12 40.92
CA ALA A 90 -22.10 18.94 40.55
C ALA A 90 -22.69 19.04 39.12
N VAL A 91 -23.25 20.21 38.78
CA VAL A 91 -23.76 20.49 37.42
C VAL A 91 -22.62 20.50 36.40
N LEU A 92 -21.49 21.14 36.73
CA LEU A 92 -20.31 21.19 35.86
C LEU A 92 -19.71 19.81 35.61
N TRP A 93 -19.63 18.97 36.65
CA TRP A 93 -19.18 17.59 36.56
C TRP A 93 -20.11 16.75 35.68
N PHE A 94 -21.43 16.88 35.87
CA PHE A 94 -22.43 16.14 35.11
C PHE A 94 -22.35 16.46 33.60
N PHE A 95 -22.42 17.74 33.23
CA PHE A 95 -22.32 18.16 31.83
C PHE A 95 -20.93 17.93 31.24
N GLY A 96 -19.87 18.09 32.04
CA GLY A 96 -18.51 17.81 31.63
C GLY A 96 -18.26 16.33 31.31
N THR A 97 -18.85 15.42 32.09
CA THR A 97 -18.80 13.97 31.85
C THR A 97 -19.55 13.58 30.57
N ILE A 98 -20.76 14.12 30.37
CA ILE A 98 -21.52 13.90 29.13
C ILE A 98 -20.74 14.41 27.91
N GLY A 99 -20.16 15.62 28.02
CA GLY A 99 -19.32 16.21 26.97
C GLY A 99 -18.09 15.35 26.65
N LEU A 100 -17.37 14.88 27.66
CA LEU A 100 -16.21 14.01 27.50
C LEU A 100 -16.57 12.72 26.76
N ILE A 101 -17.65 12.05 27.16
CA ILE A 101 -18.11 10.80 26.52
C ILE A 101 -18.52 11.07 25.07
N ALA A 102 -19.36 12.08 24.82
CA ALA A 102 -19.89 12.37 23.49
C ALA A 102 -18.78 12.74 22.51
N VAL A 103 -17.90 13.68 22.87
CA VAL A 103 -16.82 14.14 21.98
C VAL A 103 -15.79 13.03 21.77
N SER A 104 -15.44 12.27 22.80
CA SER A 104 -14.56 11.09 22.66
C SER A 104 -15.16 10.07 21.71
N CYS A 105 -16.45 9.77 21.84
CA CYS A 105 -17.15 8.82 20.98
C CYS A 105 -17.21 9.28 19.52
N VAL A 106 -17.42 10.58 19.25
CA VAL A 106 -17.39 11.12 17.88
C VAL A 106 -15.99 10.99 17.25
N HIS A 107 -14.94 11.41 17.96
CA HIS A 107 -13.57 11.26 17.44
C HIS A 107 -13.16 9.80 17.28
N LEU A 108 -13.52 8.93 18.22
CA LEU A 108 -13.29 7.50 18.11
C LEU A 108 -14.10 6.88 16.98
N ALA A 109 -15.31 7.35 16.66
CA ALA A 109 -16.07 6.89 15.51
C ALA A 109 -15.35 7.24 14.18
N VAL A 110 -14.78 8.43 14.08
CA VAL A 110 -13.97 8.85 12.91
C VAL A 110 -12.68 8.02 12.81
N LEU A 111 -11.96 7.83 13.91
CA LEU A 111 -10.74 7.02 13.93
C LEU A 111 -11.02 5.54 13.67
N ARG A 112 -12.08 5.00 14.27
CA ARG A 112 -12.58 3.64 14.04
C ARG A 112 -12.96 3.45 12.58
N LYS A 113 -13.56 4.45 11.92
CA LYS A 113 -13.84 4.40 10.49
C LYS A 113 -12.54 4.23 9.69
N LYS A 114 -11.50 5.01 9.97
CA LYS A 114 -10.17 4.88 9.33
C LYS A 114 -9.48 3.53 9.62
N ILE A 115 -9.77 2.94 10.77
CA ILE A 115 -9.22 1.66 11.26
C ILE A 115 -9.92 0.45 10.63
N LEU A 116 -11.25 0.46 10.57
CA LEU A 116 -12.08 -0.62 10.02
C LEU A 116 -12.22 -0.53 8.51
N TYR A 117 -12.33 0.68 8.00
CA TYR A 117 -12.48 1.01 6.60
C TYR A 117 -11.30 1.91 6.24
N PRO A 118 -10.11 1.32 5.97
CA PRO A 118 -9.06 2.09 5.32
C PRO A 118 -9.68 2.82 4.11
N PRO A 119 -9.22 4.04 3.80
CA PRO A 119 -9.83 4.85 2.74
C PRO A 119 -9.97 4.04 1.44
N ARG A 120 -10.89 4.45 0.55
CA ARG A 120 -11.21 3.84 -0.76
C ARG A 120 -10.04 3.73 -1.75
N THR A 121 -8.81 3.64 -1.27
CA THR A 121 -7.57 3.71 -2.06
C THR A 121 -7.08 2.34 -2.50
N VAL A 122 -7.90 1.28 -2.44
CA VAL A 122 -7.60 0.04 -3.16
C VAL A 122 -8.84 -0.28 -3.98
N TRP A 123 -8.87 0.22 -5.22
CA TRP A 123 -9.86 -0.15 -6.24
C TRP A 123 -9.57 -1.54 -6.83
N VAL A 124 -9.06 -2.44 -5.99
CA VAL A 124 -8.67 -3.80 -6.35
C VAL A 124 -9.47 -4.72 -5.44
N GLU A 125 -10.29 -5.55 -6.04
CA GLU A 125 -11.05 -6.60 -5.38
C GLU A 125 -10.67 -7.95 -5.98
N SER A 126 -10.86 -9.02 -5.22
CA SER A 126 -10.72 -10.37 -5.76
C SER A 126 -11.63 -10.55 -6.97
N GLY A 127 -11.10 -11.14 -8.05
CA GLY A 127 -11.82 -11.32 -9.31
C GLY A 127 -11.65 -10.15 -10.31
N MET A 128 -10.97 -9.07 -9.92
CA MET A 128 -10.64 -8.00 -10.87
C MET A 128 -9.43 -8.36 -11.72
N HIS A 129 -9.48 -8.02 -13.01
CA HIS A 129 -8.35 -8.17 -13.91
C HIS A 129 -7.43 -6.94 -13.82
N CYS A 130 -6.38 -7.04 -13.00
CA CYS A 130 -5.51 -5.91 -12.67
C CYS A 130 -4.18 -5.97 -13.42
N GLY A 131 -3.52 -4.82 -13.53
CA GLY A 131 -2.10 -4.77 -13.87
C GLY A 131 -1.26 -5.12 -12.64
N LEU A 132 -0.17 -5.85 -12.82
CA LEU A 132 0.79 -6.20 -11.80
C LEU A 132 2.17 -5.76 -12.25
N PHE A 133 2.88 -5.10 -11.33
CA PHE A 133 4.24 -4.62 -11.53
C PHE A 133 5.07 -5.11 -10.34
N SER A 134 6.21 -5.74 -10.59
CA SER A 134 7.16 -6.12 -9.55
C SER A 134 8.53 -5.59 -9.88
N ILE A 135 9.24 -5.12 -8.87
CA ILE A 135 10.59 -4.58 -8.99
C ILE A 135 11.48 -5.16 -7.90
N ASP A 136 12.73 -5.44 -8.23
CA ASP A 136 13.73 -5.96 -7.31
C ASP A 136 15.11 -5.31 -7.54
N ILE A 137 15.83 -5.04 -6.45
CA ILE A 137 17.17 -4.45 -6.47
C ILE A 137 18.23 -5.53 -6.71
N ALA A 138 19.05 -5.34 -7.74
CA ALA A 138 20.17 -6.22 -8.00
C ALA A 138 21.24 -6.13 -6.91
N GLY A 139 21.77 -7.29 -6.51
CA GLY A 139 22.86 -7.37 -5.53
C GLY A 139 22.47 -6.93 -4.12
N PHE A 140 21.17 -6.89 -3.78
CA PHE A 140 20.71 -6.54 -2.43
C PHE A 140 21.24 -7.50 -1.36
N GLY A 141 21.53 -8.76 -1.71
CA GLY A 141 22.13 -9.75 -0.79
C GLY A 141 23.67 -9.79 -0.77
N GLN A 142 24.39 -8.91 -1.46
CA GLN A 142 25.85 -8.97 -1.49
C GLN A 142 26.46 -8.71 -0.10
N VAL A 143 27.34 -9.61 0.32
CA VAL A 143 28.06 -9.56 1.60
C VAL A 143 28.83 -8.23 1.69
N GLY A 144 28.54 -7.42 2.72
CA GLY A 144 29.28 -6.18 3.01
C GLY A 144 28.46 -4.89 3.04
N ARG A 145 27.17 -4.89 2.67
CA ARG A 145 26.29 -3.72 2.87
C ARG A 145 25.80 -3.64 4.32
N SER A 146 25.93 -2.46 4.93
CA SER A 146 25.38 -2.20 6.27
C SER A 146 23.85 -2.05 6.21
N SER A 147 23.18 -2.28 7.34
CA SER A 147 21.73 -2.07 7.47
C SER A 147 21.29 -0.66 7.06
N ASP A 148 22.12 0.35 7.30
CA ASP A 148 21.82 1.74 6.94
C ASP A 148 21.80 1.97 5.43
N ILE A 149 22.74 1.34 4.69
CA ILE A 149 22.76 1.36 3.23
C ILE A 149 21.46 0.75 2.67
N PHE A 150 21.01 -0.37 3.23
CA PHE A 150 19.75 -0.99 2.80
C PHE A 150 18.55 -0.08 3.01
N VAL A 151 18.46 0.58 4.17
CA VAL A 151 17.38 1.54 4.45
C VAL A 151 17.43 2.71 3.48
N GLN A 152 18.62 3.24 3.19
CA GLN A 152 18.79 4.38 2.29
C GLN A 152 18.43 4.02 0.85
N VAL A 153 18.96 2.91 0.31
CA VAL A 153 18.69 2.44 -1.05
C VAL A 153 17.18 2.19 -1.24
N ARG A 154 16.53 1.53 -0.28
CA ARG A 154 15.09 1.27 -0.35
C ARG A 154 14.26 2.55 -0.30
N ARG A 155 14.60 3.48 0.59
CA ARG A 155 13.93 4.78 0.68
C ARG A 155 14.03 5.53 -0.65
N MET A 156 15.21 5.53 -1.28
CA MET A 156 15.41 6.16 -2.57
C MET A 156 14.60 5.46 -3.67
N LEU A 157 14.72 4.14 -3.82
CA LEU A 157 13.98 3.40 -4.84
C LEU A 157 12.47 3.62 -4.73
N PHE A 158 11.90 3.50 -3.53
CA PHE A 158 10.45 3.65 -3.36
C PHE A 158 9.97 5.08 -3.57
N GLY A 159 10.80 6.09 -3.28
CA GLY A 159 10.53 7.48 -3.62
C GLY A 159 10.50 7.73 -5.13
N LEU A 160 11.52 7.26 -5.86
CA LEU A 160 11.58 7.37 -7.32
C LEU A 160 10.42 6.61 -7.99
N LEU A 161 10.08 5.43 -7.46
CA LEU A 161 8.98 4.64 -7.99
C LEU A 161 7.63 5.35 -7.78
N ALA A 162 7.39 5.94 -6.60
CA ALA A 162 6.18 6.72 -6.37
C ALA A 162 6.06 7.89 -7.36
N ASN A 163 7.15 8.61 -7.59
CA ASN A 163 7.20 9.71 -8.56
C ASN A 163 6.92 9.23 -9.99
N ALA A 164 7.55 8.14 -10.43
CA ALA A 164 7.35 7.57 -11.76
C ALA A 164 5.90 7.07 -11.98
N PHE A 165 5.27 6.49 -10.96
CA PHE A 165 3.86 6.12 -11.05
C PHE A 165 2.96 7.35 -11.21
N GLU A 166 3.11 8.36 -10.35
CA GLU A 166 2.32 9.59 -10.42
C GLU A 166 2.53 10.34 -11.74
N ALA A 167 3.78 10.52 -12.17
CA ALA A 167 4.11 11.17 -13.44
C ALA A 167 3.70 10.35 -14.67
N SER A 168 3.40 9.06 -14.51
CA SER A 168 2.78 8.24 -15.56
C SER A 168 1.25 8.34 -15.63
N GLY A 169 0.63 9.02 -14.68
CA GLY A 169 -0.82 9.13 -14.55
C GLY A 169 -1.46 7.92 -13.87
N ILE A 170 -0.65 7.08 -13.18
CA ILE A 170 -1.15 6.02 -12.30
C ILE A 170 -1.04 6.52 -10.86
N GLY A 171 -2.18 6.79 -10.22
CA GLY A 171 -2.19 7.29 -8.84
C GLY A 171 -1.50 6.29 -7.91
N TRP A 172 -0.40 6.71 -7.29
CA TRP A 172 0.41 5.85 -6.45
C TRP A 172 -0.38 5.37 -5.24
N ASP A 173 -1.11 6.28 -4.60
CA ASP A 173 -1.87 6.01 -3.38
C ASP A 173 -3.02 5.03 -3.61
N VAL A 174 -3.58 4.95 -4.83
CA VAL A 174 -4.69 4.07 -5.15
C VAL A 174 -4.29 2.65 -5.56
N CYS A 175 -2.98 2.41 -5.71
CA CYS A 175 -2.43 1.08 -5.99
C CYS A 175 -2.24 0.27 -4.70
N LEU A 176 -2.52 -1.04 -4.76
CA LEU A 176 -2.15 -1.95 -3.68
C LEU A 176 -0.65 -2.24 -3.78
N LYS A 177 0.08 -2.09 -2.67
CA LYS A 177 1.55 -2.20 -2.63
C LYS A 177 1.95 -3.20 -1.55
N ARG A 178 2.90 -4.08 -1.87
CA ARG A 178 3.48 -5.05 -0.93
C ARG A 178 5.00 -5.03 -1.03
N ASP A 179 5.62 -4.66 0.07
CA ASP A 179 7.07 -4.73 0.28
C ASP A 179 7.55 -6.19 0.30
N THR A 180 8.64 -6.47 -0.41
CA THR A 180 9.29 -7.80 -0.44
C THR A 180 10.62 -7.82 0.31
N GLY A 181 11.06 -6.69 0.86
CA GLY A 181 12.35 -6.54 1.55
C GLY A 181 13.40 -5.91 0.65
N ASP A 182 13.68 -6.52 -0.50
CA ASP A 182 14.62 -6.08 -1.56
C ASP A 182 13.92 -5.41 -2.75
N GLY A 183 12.59 -5.35 -2.71
CA GLY A 183 11.76 -4.90 -3.81
C GLY A 183 10.33 -4.59 -3.39
N MET A 184 9.45 -4.52 -4.39
CA MET A 184 8.03 -4.26 -4.17
C MET A 184 7.16 -4.84 -5.29
N ILE A 185 5.98 -5.33 -4.91
CA ILE A 185 4.89 -5.65 -5.82
C ILE A 185 3.85 -4.55 -5.74
N VAL A 186 3.41 -4.06 -6.90
CA VAL A 186 2.35 -3.07 -7.07
C VAL A 186 1.24 -3.69 -7.91
N VAL A 187 0.01 -3.63 -7.42
CA VAL A 187 -1.20 -4.03 -8.16
C VAL A 187 -1.96 -2.77 -8.53
N VAL A 188 -2.10 -2.56 -9.84
CA VAL A 188 -2.73 -1.40 -10.45
C VAL A 188 -4.20 -1.68 -10.72
N PRO A 189 -5.12 -0.83 -10.23
CA PRO A 189 -6.55 -0.97 -10.48
C PRO A 189 -6.91 -1.05 -11.99
N PRO A 190 -8.00 -1.76 -12.34
CA PRO A 190 -8.37 -2.01 -13.74
C PRO A 190 -8.79 -0.77 -14.53
N HIS A 191 -9.10 0.35 -13.86
CA HIS A 191 -9.49 1.60 -14.52
C HIS A 191 -8.30 2.38 -15.09
N PHE A 192 -7.07 2.04 -14.71
CA PHE A 192 -5.89 2.60 -15.36
C PHE A 192 -5.58 1.83 -16.65
N PRO A 193 -5.31 2.52 -17.76
CA PRO A 193 -4.86 1.86 -18.98
C PRO A 193 -3.56 1.10 -18.75
N LYS A 194 -3.49 -0.16 -19.21
CA LYS A 194 -2.33 -1.02 -18.93
C LYS A 194 -1.04 -0.48 -19.55
N PHE A 195 -1.13 0.14 -20.73
CA PHE A 195 0.03 0.72 -21.42
C PHE A 195 0.81 1.73 -20.57
N ARG A 196 0.17 2.37 -19.56
CA ARG A 196 0.84 3.30 -18.64
C ARG A 196 1.92 2.65 -17.78
N LEU A 197 1.82 1.35 -17.51
CA LEU A 197 2.87 0.57 -16.86
C LEU A 197 4.10 0.37 -17.76
N LEU A 198 3.97 0.62 -19.08
CA LEU A 198 5.08 0.63 -20.03
C LEU A 198 5.55 2.08 -20.26
N LEU A 199 4.75 2.87 -20.99
CA LEU A 199 5.02 4.26 -21.30
C LEU A 199 3.95 5.16 -20.67
N PRO A 200 4.33 6.18 -19.88
CA PRO A 200 5.70 6.69 -19.72
C PRO A 200 6.48 6.10 -18.53
N LEU A 201 5.91 5.17 -17.76
CA LEU A 201 6.46 4.74 -16.47
C LEU A 201 7.88 4.19 -16.56
N LEU A 202 8.17 3.25 -17.47
CA LEU A 202 9.49 2.63 -17.59
C LEU A 202 10.56 3.65 -18.02
N SER A 203 10.20 4.55 -18.94
CA SER A 203 11.11 5.61 -19.39
C SER A 203 11.43 6.60 -18.28
N GLN A 204 10.44 7.00 -17.48
CA GLN A 204 10.63 7.89 -16.34
C GLN A 204 11.48 7.24 -15.26
N LEU A 205 11.15 6.00 -14.87
CA LEU A 205 11.91 5.25 -13.88
C LEU A 205 13.37 5.07 -14.29
N ALA A 206 13.63 4.71 -15.55
CA ALA A 206 14.98 4.55 -16.07
C ALA A 206 15.76 5.87 -16.08
N ALA A 207 15.13 6.98 -16.48
CA ALA A 207 15.75 8.30 -16.47
C ALA A 207 16.07 8.78 -15.04
N GLU A 208 15.17 8.59 -14.09
CA GLU A 208 15.35 8.97 -12.70
C GLU A 208 16.46 8.16 -12.00
N LEU A 209 16.45 6.83 -12.18
CA LEU A 209 17.52 5.97 -11.66
C LEU A 209 18.87 6.28 -12.29
N ALA A 210 18.93 6.57 -13.58
CA ALA A 210 20.18 6.93 -14.25
C ALA A 210 20.74 8.24 -13.69
N LYS A 211 19.91 9.28 -13.53
CA LYS A 211 20.30 10.54 -12.90
C LYS A 211 20.79 10.33 -11.47
N TYR A 212 20.10 9.51 -10.69
CA TYR A 212 20.49 9.17 -9.32
C TYR A 212 21.87 8.49 -9.30
N ASN A 213 22.10 7.48 -10.14
CA ASN A 213 23.34 6.71 -10.15
C ASN A 213 24.56 7.53 -10.59
N VAL A 214 24.39 8.57 -11.41
CA VAL A 214 25.48 9.46 -11.86
C VAL A 214 26.10 10.21 -10.69
N VAL A 215 25.29 10.70 -9.75
CA VAL A 215 25.74 11.56 -8.64
C VAL A 215 25.98 10.79 -7.34
N THR A 216 25.83 9.47 -7.37
CA THR A 216 25.83 8.61 -6.18
C THR A 216 27.05 7.69 -6.15
N ASP A 217 27.58 7.48 -4.95
CA ASP A 217 28.67 6.53 -4.69
C ASP A 217 28.33 5.13 -5.24
N PRO A 218 29.29 4.40 -5.84
CA PRO A 218 29.07 3.05 -6.36
C PRO A 218 28.32 2.10 -5.43
N ALA A 219 28.55 2.16 -4.11
CA ALA A 219 27.90 1.29 -3.13
C ALA A 219 26.39 1.55 -2.99
N LEU A 220 25.95 2.77 -3.30
CA LEU A 220 24.56 3.23 -3.20
C LEU A 220 23.83 3.23 -4.55
N ARG A 221 24.52 2.95 -5.66
CA ARG A 221 23.89 2.84 -6.99
C ARG A 221 22.83 1.74 -7.02
N ILE A 222 21.76 2.03 -7.76
CA ILE A 222 20.57 1.19 -7.83
C ILE A 222 20.41 0.69 -9.26
N ARG A 223 20.47 -0.63 -9.42
CA ARG A 223 20.09 -1.32 -10.65
C ARG A 223 18.97 -2.29 -10.32
N VAL A 224 17.96 -2.36 -11.18
CA VAL A 224 16.71 -3.07 -10.88
C VAL A 224 16.27 -3.98 -12.02
N ARG A 225 15.64 -5.07 -11.62
CA ARG A 225 14.88 -5.96 -12.49
C ARG A 225 13.40 -5.65 -12.30
N VAL A 226 12.65 -5.60 -13.39
CA VAL A 226 11.21 -5.35 -13.37
C VAL A 226 10.48 -6.46 -14.10
N ALA A 227 9.38 -6.93 -13.54
CA ALA A 227 8.43 -7.81 -14.19
C ALA A 227 7.05 -7.15 -14.27
N ILE A 228 6.36 -7.31 -15.39
CA ILE A 228 5.02 -6.76 -15.62
C ILE A 228 4.10 -7.86 -16.14
N HIS A 229 2.92 -7.97 -15.56
CA HIS A 229 1.88 -8.92 -15.95
C HIS A 229 0.48 -8.33 -15.73
N ALA A 230 -0.56 -8.94 -16.28
CA ALA A 230 -1.94 -8.64 -15.92
C ALA A 230 -2.74 -9.94 -15.82
N GLY A 231 -3.67 -9.97 -14.88
CA GLY A 231 -4.51 -11.14 -14.65
C GLY A 231 -5.55 -10.91 -13.56
N GLU A 232 -6.42 -11.89 -13.40
CA GLU A 232 -7.44 -11.90 -12.35
C GLU A 232 -6.79 -12.13 -10.98
N VAL A 233 -6.82 -11.11 -10.11
CA VAL A 233 -6.16 -11.18 -8.81
C VAL A 233 -7.07 -11.79 -7.75
N THR A 234 -6.46 -12.51 -6.80
CA THR A 234 -7.12 -12.95 -5.57
C THR A 234 -6.48 -12.23 -4.39
N LEU A 235 -7.29 -11.72 -3.47
CA LEU A 235 -6.86 -11.06 -2.25
C LEU A 235 -7.22 -11.90 -1.02
N ASP A 236 -6.29 -12.00 -0.07
CA ASP A 236 -6.45 -12.56 1.27
C ASP A 236 -5.96 -11.56 2.34
N GLU A 237 -5.96 -11.97 3.62
CA GLU A 237 -5.44 -11.15 4.73
C GLU A 237 -3.95 -10.80 4.63
N TYR A 238 -3.19 -11.49 3.76
CA TYR A 238 -1.78 -11.29 3.47
C TYR A 238 -1.53 -10.52 2.16
N GLY A 239 -2.58 -10.11 1.46
CA GLY A 239 -2.55 -9.29 0.25
C GLY A 239 -2.85 -10.07 -1.03
N VAL A 240 -2.21 -9.71 -2.14
CA VAL A 240 -2.42 -10.39 -3.42
C VAL A 240 -1.82 -11.80 -3.41
N THR A 241 -2.54 -12.75 -4.01
CA THR A 241 -2.17 -14.15 -4.18
C THR A 241 -2.73 -14.72 -5.49
N GLY A 242 -2.42 -15.97 -5.80
CA GLY A 242 -2.91 -16.67 -6.99
C GLY A 242 -1.94 -16.70 -8.18
N ARG A 243 -2.40 -17.31 -9.28
CA ARG A 243 -1.57 -17.62 -10.46
C ARG A 243 -0.89 -16.38 -11.08
N PRO A 244 -1.55 -15.21 -11.23
CA PRO A 244 -0.90 -14.03 -11.80
C PRO A 244 0.29 -13.53 -10.97
N LYS A 245 0.19 -13.56 -9.63
CA LYS A 245 1.32 -13.22 -8.75
C LYS A 245 2.45 -14.22 -8.89
N VAL A 246 2.14 -15.52 -8.95
CA VAL A 246 3.15 -16.57 -9.11
C VAL A 246 3.90 -16.39 -10.43
N LEU A 247 3.19 -16.13 -11.53
CA LEU A 247 3.81 -15.86 -12.82
C LEU A 247 4.69 -14.60 -12.77
N LEU A 248 4.18 -13.50 -12.20
CA LEU A 248 4.94 -12.26 -12.02
C LEU A 248 6.27 -12.49 -11.27
N ALA A 249 6.23 -13.26 -10.18
CA ALA A 249 7.44 -13.61 -9.41
C ALA A 249 8.40 -14.48 -10.24
N ARG A 250 7.89 -15.48 -10.98
CA ARG A 250 8.71 -16.34 -11.84
C ARG A 250 9.38 -15.57 -12.99
N LEU A 251 8.71 -14.56 -13.55
CA LEU A 251 9.31 -13.65 -14.54
C LEU A 251 10.44 -12.83 -13.92
N LEU A 252 10.20 -12.23 -12.74
CA LEU A 252 11.19 -11.41 -12.03
C LEU A 252 12.44 -12.22 -11.63
N ASP A 253 12.24 -13.45 -11.17
CA ASP A 253 13.30 -14.34 -10.71
C ASP A 253 14.06 -15.02 -11.83
N SER A 254 13.54 -15.01 -13.07
CA SER A 254 14.11 -15.74 -14.19
C SER A 254 15.58 -15.41 -14.47
N ARG A 255 16.33 -16.42 -14.91
CA ARG A 255 17.72 -16.24 -15.36
C ARG A 255 17.82 -15.24 -16.51
N VAL A 256 16.87 -15.29 -17.45
CA VAL A 256 16.81 -14.37 -18.59
C VAL A 256 16.87 -12.91 -18.15
N LEU A 257 16.11 -12.52 -17.11
CA LEU A 257 16.11 -11.15 -16.61
C LEU A 257 17.38 -10.80 -15.81
N ARG A 258 17.95 -11.78 -15.09
CA ARG A 258 19.22 -11.61 -14.35
C ARG A 258 20.38 -11.38 -15.31
N ASP A 259 20.49 -12.22 -16.33
CA ASP A 259 21.54 -12.16 -17.35
C ASP A 259 21.42 -10.88 -18.16
N ALA A 260 20.20 -10.50 -18.56
CA ALA A 260 19.96 -9.24 -19.24
C ALA A 260 20.41 -8.02 -18.43
N LEU A 261 20.23 -8.03 -17.09
CA LEU A 261 20.74 -6.95 -16.26
C LEU A 261 22.27 -6.99 -16.17
N ALA A 262 22.88 -8.18 -16.05
CA ALA A 262 24.33 -8.31 -15.99
C ALA A 262 25.01 -7.80 -17.28
N GLU A 263 24.39 -8.04 -18.43
CA GLU A 263 24.87 -7.61 -19.75
C GLU A 263 24.53 -6.16 -20.09
N ALA A 264 23.47 -5.59 -19.49
CA ALA A 264 23.06 -4.22 -19.75
C ALA A 264 24.15 -3.22 -19.34
N PRO A 265 24.39 -2.15 -20.14
CA PRO A 265 25.32 -1.09 -19.78
C PRO A 265 24.99 -0.49 -18.42
N GLU A 266 25.99 -0.03 -17.67
CA GLU A 266 25.80 0.63 -16.36
C GLU A 266 24.89 1.87 -16.45
N ALA A 267 24.88 2.54 -17.60
CA ALA A 267 23.99 3.66 -17.88
C ALA A 267 22.51 3.25 -18.01
N CYS A 268 22.19 1.96 -18.14
CA CYS A 268 20.84 1.40 -18.22
C CYS A 268 20.52 0.65 -16.91
N PRO A 269 20.01 1.34 -15.88
CA PRO A 269 19.81 0.74 -14.55
C PRO A 269 18.56 -0.13 -14.45
N VAL A 270 17.76 -0.24 -15.51
CA VAL A 270 16.49 -0.98 -15.51
C VAL A 270 16.51 -2.02 -16.63
N VAL A 271 16.09 -3.23 -16.31
CA VAL A 271 15.69 -4.24 -17.32
C VAL A 271 14.31 -4.77 -16.98
N VAL A 272 13.53 -5.10 -18.01
CA VAL A 272 12.10 -5.39 -17.87
C VAL A 272 11.73 -6.66 -18.61
N LEU A 273 10.98 -7.55 -17.96
CA LEU A 273 10.21 -8.60 -18.64
C LEU A 273 8.72 -8.31 -18.54
N VAL A 274 8.05 -8.36 -19.68
CA VAL A 274 6.60 -8.22 -19.80
C VAL A 274 6.03 -9.57 -20.21
N SER A 275 5.04 -10.10 -19.49
CA SER A 275 4.37 -11.34 -19.89
C SER A 275 3.70 -11.19 -21.26
N ASP A 276 3.65 -12.26 -22.05
CA ASP A 276 2.97 -12.27 -23.35
C ASP A 276 1.50 -11.82 -23.24
N ARG A 277 0.76 -12.31 -22.23
CA ARG A 277 -0.63 -11.92 -21.99
C ARG A 277 -0.83 -10.41 -21.78
N PHE A 278 0.09 -9.78 -21.03
CA PHE A 278 0.03 -8.33 -20.82
C PHE A 278 0.34 -7.57 -22.11
N HIS A 279 1.29 -8.08 -22.90
CA HIS A 279 1.65 -7.51 -24.18
C HIS A 279 0.47 -7.54 -25.16
N GLU A 280 -0.22 -8.67 -25.28
CA GLU A 280 -1.48 -8.80 -26.04
C GLU A 280 -2.55 -7.80 -25.55
N ASP A 281 -2.81 -7.76 -24.24
CA ASP A 281 -3.81 -6.84 -23.67
C ASP A 281 -3.51 -5.36 -23.99
N VAL A 282 -2.23 -4.96 -24.10
CA VAL A 282 -1.85 -3.59 -24.46
C VAL A 282 -2.03 -3.32 -25.96
N GLN A 283 -1.73 -4.31 -26.82
CA GLN A 283 -2.00 -4.20 -28.26
C GLN A 283 -3.49 -4.04 -28.52
N ASP A 284 -4.32 -4.87 -27.87
CA ASP A 284 -5.78 -4.83 -28.01
C ASP A 284 -6.37 -3.48 -27.54
N GLN A 285 -5.72 -2.83 -26.57
CA GLN A 285 -6.11 -1.50 -26.08
C GLN A 285 -5.67 -0.36 -27.03
N GLY A 286 -4.86 -0.64 -28.06
CA GLY A 286 -4.30 0.38 -28.97
C GLY A 286 -3.40 1.39 -28.28
N GLY A 287 -2.80 1.01 -27.13
CA GLY A 287 -2.00 1.91 -26.33
C GLY A 287 -0.62 2.18 -26.96
N PRO A 288 -0.11 3.43 -26.90
CA PRO A 288 1.25 3.72 -27.35
C PRO A 288 2.27 3.01 -26.43
N GLY A 289 3.35 2.49 -27.00
CA GLY A 289 4.46 1.98 -26.18
C GLY A 289 5.10 0.69 -26.68
N LEU A 290 4.36 -0.19 -27.37
CA LEU A 290 4.91 -1.47 -27.81
C LEU A 290 5.73 -1.38 -29.10
N ASP A 291 5.29 -0.53 -30.03
CA ASP A 291 5.96 -0.18 -31.28
C ASP A 291 7.16 0.75 -31.06
N THR A 292 7.05 1.66 -30.10
CA THR A 292 8.10 2.64 -29.77
C THR A 292 9.25 2.08 -28.94
N MET A 293 9.11 0.87 -28.40
CA MET A 293 10.09 0.25 -27.52
C MET A 293 10.69 -0.97 -28.20
N SER A 294 12.00 -1.14 -28.05
CA SER A 294 12.73 -2.31 -28.54
C SER A 294 12.45 -3.53 -27.65
N TYR A 295 11.28 -4.14 -27.80
CA TYR A 295 10.93 -5.40 -27.14
C TYR A 295 11.45 -6.60 -27.94
N ARG A 296 12.07 -7.56 -27.25
CA ARG A 296 12.51 -8.84 -27.82
C ARG A 296 11.76 -9.98 -27.14
N GLN A 297 11.08 -10.81 -27.90
CA GLN A 297 10.44 -12.00 -27.35
C GLN A 297 11.50 -13.02 -26.91
N VAL A 298 11.30 -13.62 -25.75
CA VAL A 298 12.19 -14.58 -25.10
C VAL A 298 11.37 -15.68 -24.42
N LEU A 299 11.93 -16.89 -24.36
CA LEU A 299 11.35 -18.00 -23.63
C LEU A 299 11.87 -18.01 -22.19
N VAL A 300 10.98 -17.88 -21.22
CA VAL A 300 11.30 -17.92 -19.79
C VAL A 300 11.00 -19.32 -19.26
N ARG A 301 12.03 -19.96 -18.71
CA ARG A 301 11.93 -21.22 -17.97
C ARG A 301 12.34 -21.00 -16.52
N GLU A 302 11.37 -21.04 -15.61
CA GLU A 302 11.61 -20.85 -14.18
C GLU A 302 10.66 -21.74 -13.36
N LYS A 303 11.24 -22.67 -12.60
CA LYS A 303 10.51 -23.75 -11.91
C LYS A 303 9.58 -24.51 -12.87
N GLU A 304 8.29 -24.57 -12.57
CA GLU A 304 7.25 -25.23 -13.37
C GLU A 304 6.61 -24.28 -14.42
N THR A 305 7.30 -23.20 -14.79
CA THR A 305 6.80 -22.24 -15.79
C THR A 305 7.70 -22.20 -16.99
N GLU A 306 7.08 -22.42 -18.13
CA GLU A 306 7.63 -22.21 -19.46
C GLU A 306 6.65 -21.31 -20.22
N VAL A 307 7.05 -20.05 -20.45
CA VAL A 307 6.19 -19.04 -21.10
C VAL A 307 7.01 -18.15 -22.00
N LEU A 308 6.37 -17.60 -23.03
CA LEU A 308 6.91 -16.48 -23.77
C LEU A 308 6.74 -15.19 -22.95
N ALA A 309 7.73 -14.31 -23.06
CA ALA A 309 7.73 -12.99 -22.47
C ALA A 309 8.52 -12.02 -23.36
N TRP A 310 8.40 -10.73 -23.11
CA TRP A 310 9.01 -9.67 -23.89
C TRP A 310 10.04 -8.95 -23.03
N LEU A 311 11.31 -9.09 -23.39
CA LEU A 311 12.44 -8.43 -22.75
C LEU A 311 12.60 -7.02 -23.32
N HIS A 312 12.83 -6.06 -22.44
CA HIS A 312 13.13 -4.68 -22.81
C HIS A 312 14.15 -4.05 -21.87
N VAL A 313 15.07 -3.29 -22.46
CA VAL A 313 16.09 -2.52 -21.74
C VAL A 313 15.86 -1.04 -22.08
N PRO A 314 15.18 -0.26 -21.21
CA PRO A 314 14.93 1.15 -21.46
C PRO A 314 16.25 1.92 -21.56
N THR A 315 16.43 2.68 -22.65
CA THR A 315 17.53 3.63 -22.76
C THR A 315 17.15 4.93 -22.03
N PRO A 316 17.87 5.35 -20.98
CA PRO A 316 17.50 6.56 -20.25
C PRO A 316 17.72 7.82 -21.09
N VAL A 317 16.68 8.62 -21.25
CA VAL A 317 16.78 9.94 -21.87
C VAL A 317 17.05 10.97 -20.77
N ILE A 318 18.32 11.19 -20.46
CA ILE A 318 18.75 12.27 -19.57
C ILE A 318 18.76 13.56 -20.38
N ARG A 319 17.63 14.28 -20.42
CA ARG A 319 17.66 15.68 -20.88
C ARG A 319 18.61 16.44 -19.94
N GLY A 320 19.66 17.04 -20.52
CA GLY A 320 20.73 17.71 -19.78
C GLY A 320 20.18 18.69 -18.76
N LEU A 321 20.78 18.69 -17.58
CA LEU A 321 20.73 19.87 -16.72
C LEU A 321 21.38 21.02 -17.53
N PRO A 322 20.75 22.20 -17.61
CA PRO A 322 21.40 23.38 -18.18
C PRO A 322 22.69 23.72 -17.42
#